data_AF-A0A2K3KCZ5-F1
#
_entry.id   AF-A0A2K3KCZ5-F1
#
_cell.length_a   1.000
_cell.length_b   1.000
_cell.length_c   1.000
_cell.angle_alpha   90.00
_cell.angle_beta   90.00
_cell.angle_gamma   90.00
#
_symmetry.space_group_name_H-M   'P 1'
#
loop_
_entity.id
_entity.type
_entity.pdbx_description
1 polymer ?
#
loop_
_entity_poly.entity_id
_entity_poly.type
_entity_poly.pdbx_seq_one_letter_code
_entity_poly.pdbx_strand_id
1 'polypeptide(L)' 'SIGDLKSPSIDGYGAYFFKKAWNIVKTHVLRVVHDFFDNGRLYKAANCTLVTLIPNGLFVSHESGRKD' A
#
# COMPACT_ATOMS: atom_id res chain seq x y z
N SER A 1 -8.17 12.59 -2.12
CA SER A 1 -7.19 12.73 -1.02
C SER A 1 -6.99 11.37 -0.39
N ILE A 2 -5.74 10.97 -0.10
CA ILE A 2 -5.46 9.72 0.63
C ILE A 2 -5.78 9.95 2.12
N GLY A 3 -6.43 9.00 2.80
CA GLY A 3 -6.71 9.13 4.24
C GLY A 3 -5.44 8.97 5.09
N ASP A 4 -5.33 9.70 6.21
CA ASP A 4 -4.15 9.64 7.10
C ASP A 4 -4.00 8.30 7.82
N LEU A 5 -5.14 7.66 8.12
CA LEU A 5 -5.22 6.37 8.82
C LEU A 5 -5.18 5.17 7.87
N LYS A 6 -4.80 5.39 6.60
CA LYS A 6 -4.58 4.27 5.69
C LYS A 6 -3.44 3.42 6.25
N SER A 7 -3.62 2.11 6.24
CA SER A 7 -2.63 1.14 6.73
C SER A 7 -1.23 1.49 6.19
N PRO A 8 -0.18 1.47 7.04
CA PRO A 8 1.17 1.82 6.62
C PRO A 8 1.65 0.89 5.51
N SER A 9 2.53 1.42 4.66
CA SER A 9 3.23 0.61 3.66
C SER A 9 4.17 -0.38 4.35
N ILE A 10 4.72 -1.34 3.60
CA ILE A 10 5.65 -2.36 4.11
C ILE A 10 6.92 -1.77 4.76
N ASP A 11 7.22 -0.52 4.47
CA ASP A 11 8.29 0.28 5.07
C ASP A 11 7.92 0.87 6.45
N GLY A 12 6.69 0.67 6.91
CA GLY A 12 6.18 1.20 8.18
C GLY A 12 5.69 2.66 8.10
N TYR A 13 5.76 3.31 6.94
CA TYR A 13 5.35 4.70 6.76
C TYR A 13 3.97 4.80 6.10
N GLY A 14 3.01 5.37 6.82
CA GLY A 14 1.69 5.69 6.29
C GLY A 14 1.65 7.04 5.57
N ALA A 15 0.52 7.33 4.92
CA ALA A 15 0.33 8.57 4.18
C ALA A 15 0.49 9.84 5.05
N TYR A 16 0.19 9.75 6.35
CA TYR A 16 0.38 10.82 7.32
C TYR A 16 1.83 11.31 7.38
N PHE A 17 2.81 10.39 7.38
CA PHE A 17 4.24 10.73 7.43
C PHE A 17 4.63 11.57 6.20
N PHE A 18 4.30 11.09 5.00
CA PHE A 18 4.66 11.77 3.75
C PHE A 18 4.00 13.14 3.62
N LYS A 19 2.77 13.30 4.12
CA LYS A 19 2.10 14.61 4.15
C LYS A 19 2.80 15.60 5.07
N LYS A 20 3.20 15.16 6.27
CA LYS A 20 3.88 16.02 7.26
C LYS A 20 5.32 16.33 6.84
N ALA A 21 6.02 15.36 6.28
CA ALA A 21 7.40 15.50 5.84
C ALA A 21 7.53 16.00 4.39
N TRP A 22 6.43 16.35 3.71
CA TRP A 22 6.44 16.68 2.28
C TRP A 22 7.46 17.76 1.93
N ASN A 23 7.58 18.78 2.77
CA ASN A 23 8.51 19.90 2.60
C ASN A 23 9.99 19.45 2.52
N ILE A 24 10.30 18.29 3.10
CA ILE A 24 11.64 17.69 3.17
C ILE A 24 11.81 16.67 2.04
N VAL A 25 10.83 15.77 1.85
CA VAL A 25 10.95 14.66 0.90
C VAL A 25 10.64 15.05 -0.55
N LYS A 26 9.89 16.13 -0.79
CA LYS A 26 9.43 16.55 -2.13
C LYS A 26 10.56 16.66 -3.14
N THR A 27 11.66 17.30 -2.78
CA THR A 27 12.79 17.50 -3.70
C THR A 27 13.40 16.19 -4.15
N HIS A 28 13.52 15.22 -3.24
CA HIS A 28 14.06 13.90 -3.54
C HIS A 28 13.09 13.09 -4.40
N VAL A 29 11.79 13.11 -4.06
CA VAL A 29 10.74 12.45 -4.84
C VAL A 29 10.71 12.97 -6.27
N LEU A 30 10.72 14.29 -6.47
CA LEU A 30 10.72 14.88 -7.81
C LEU A 30 11.97 14.49 -8.60
N ARG A 31 13.15 14.53 -7.99
CA ARG A 31 14.39 14.11 -8.66
C ARG A 31 14.32 12.66 -9.14
N VAL A 32 13.86 11.74 -8.29
CA VAL A 32 13.74 10.32 -8.64
C VAL A 32 12.71 10.11 -9.77
N VAL A 33 11.61 10.85 -9.75
CA VAL A 33 10.60 10.80 -10.81
C VAL A 33 11.17 11.30 -12.14
N HIS A 34 11.91 12.42 -12.13
CA HIS A 34 12.59 12.91 -13.33
C HIS A 34 13.62 11.90 -13.87
N ASP A 35 14.48 11.38 -13.00
CA ASP A 35 15.49 10.38 -13.35
C ASP A 35 14.86 9.09 -13.92
N PHE A 36 13.69 8.68 -13.40
CA PHE A 36 12.93 7.57 -13.94
C PHE A 36 12.46 7.82 -15.38
N PHE A 37 11.99 9.03 -15.69
CA PHE A 37 11.54 9.36 -17.05
C PHE A 37 12.71 9.52 -18.03
N ASP A 38 13.87 9.97 -17.57
CA ASP A 38 15.07 10.12 -18.39
C ASP A 38 15.75 8.76 -18.67
N ASN A 39 15.85 7.90 -17.66
CA ASN A 39 16.62 6.64 -17.73
C ASN A 39 15.77 5.37 -17.81
N GLY A 40 14.44 5.48 -17.64
CA GLY A 40 13.49 4.37 -17.65
C GLY A 40 13.62 3.41 -16.46
N ARG A 41 14.37 3.77 -15.42
CA ARG A 41 14.71 2.89 -14.29
C ARG A 41 14.27 3.49 -12.98
N LEU A 42 13.42 2.78 -12.25
CA LEU A 42 13.01 3.14 -10.90
C LEU A 42 13.74 2.26 -9.89
N TYR A 43 14.07 2.81 -8.73
CA TYR A 43 14.67 2.04 -7.64
C TYR A 43 13.80 0.81 -7.31
N LYS A 44 14.39 -0.39 -7.32
CA LYS A 44 13.63 -1.65 -7.27
C LYS A 44 12.76 -1.77 -6.02
N ALA A 45 13.22 -1.25 -4.88
CA ALA A 45 12.44 -1.27 -3.65
C ALA A 45 11.22 -0.33 -3.69
N ALA A 46 11.23 0.71 -4.54
CA ALA A 46 10.08 1.58 -4.73
C ALA A 46 8.92 0.89 -5.50
N ASN A 47 9.22 -0.16 -6.28
CA ASN A 47 8.21 -0.97 -6.98
C ASN A 47 7.64 -2.11 -6.11
N CYS A 48 8.13 -2.30 -4.88
CA CYS A 48 7.66 -3.38 -4.01
C CYS A 48 6.22 -3.11 -3.55
N THR A 49 5.24 -3.75 -4.19
CA THR A 49 3.84 -3.72 -3.78
C THR A 49 3.50 -4.95 -2.95
N LEU A 50 2.98 -4.77 -1.74
CA LEU A 50 2.46 -5.85 -0.91
C LEU A 50 1.08 -6.28 -1.44
N VAL A 51 0.99 -7.47 -2.02
CA VAL A 51 -0.28 -8.09 -2.41
C VAL A 51 -0.73 -9.01 -1.29
N THR A 52 -1.73 -8.57 -0.52
CA THR A 52 -2.38 -9.43 0.48
C THR A 52 -3.63 -10.06 -0.14
N LEU A 53 -3.63 -11.38 -0.29
CA LEU A 53 -4.81 -12.14 -0.68
C LEU A 53 -5.75 -12.23 0.53
N ILE A 54 -6.97 -11.69 0.39
CA ILE A 54 -8.04 -11.92 1.38
C ILE A 54 -8.77 -13.20 0.95
N PRO A 55 -8.73 -14.28 1.74
CA PRO A 55 -9.47 -15.48 1.40
C PRO A 55 -10.97 -15.20 1.53
N ASN A 56 -11.70 -15.32 0.42
CA ASN A 56 -13.16 -15.41 0.46
C ASN A 56 -13.54 -16.84 0.86
N GLY A 57 -13.50 -17.10 2.17
CA GLY A 57 -14.02 -18.32 2.76
C GLY A 57 -15.53 -18.25 2.80
N LEU A 58 -16.15 -18.97 1.85
CA LEU A 58 -17.51 -19.49 1.88
C LEU A 58 -18.07 -19.54 3.32
N PHE A 59 -19.02 -18.67 3.64
CA PHE A 59 -19.79 -18.77 4.88
C PHE A 59 -20.61 -20.07 4.77
N VAL A 60 -20.09 -21.17 5.30
CA VAL A 60 -20.88 -22.40 5.43
C VAL A 60 -21.84 -22.16 6.58
N SER A 61 -23.06 -21.75 6.25
CA SER A 61 -24.16 -21.81 7.20
C SER A 61 -24.30 -23.26 7.66
N HIS A 62 -24.13 -23.48 8.96
CA HIS A 62 -24.45 -24.75 9.60
C HIS A 62 -25.98 -24.95 9.46
N GLU A 63 -26.41 -25.80 8.54
CA GLU A 63 -27.79 -26.30 8.55
C GLU A 63 -27.95 -27.24 9.75
N SER A 64 -28.64 -26.76 10.78
CA SER A 64 -29.12 -27.57 11.88
C SER A 64 -30.14 -28.58 11.32
N GLY A 65 -29.69 -29.80 11.10
CA GLY A 65 -30.53 -30.94 10.79
C GLY A 65 -31.37 -31.31 12.01
N ARG A 66 -32.64 -30.88 12.00
CA ARG A 66 -33.71 -31.56 12.73
C ARG A 66 -33.78 -32.99 12.20
N LYS A 67 -33.54 -33.97 13.07
CA LYS A 67 -34.04 -35.34 12.90
C LYS A 67 -34.71 -35.75 14.21
N ASP A 68 -36.01 -36.00 14.03
CA ASP A 68 -36.94 -36.88 14.75
C ASP A 68 -36.52 -37.43 16.12
#